data_AF-A0A496PST5-F1
#
_entry.id   AF-A0A496PST5-F1
#
_cell.length_a   1.000
_cell.length_b   1.000
_cell.length_c   1.000
_cell.angle_alpha   90.00
_cell.angle_beta   90.00
_cell.angle_gamma   90.00
#
_symmetry.space_group_name_H-M   'P 1'
#
loop_
_entity.id
_entity.type
_entity.pdbx_description
1 polymer ?
#
loop_
_entity_poly.entity_id
_entity_poly.type
_entity_poly.pdbx_seq_one_letter_code
_entity_poly.pdbx_strand_id
1 'polypeptide(L)'
;MTVDFSTDKYDLTRIIAKLLYYGLGVNVALPGALLLICYFFNQKGNVANIVGTWANPLFYIFCGLGLIMVAAALLPAIKKLRQPLILRRETFEQDIISGLREIARPMFQKIAGIALLGPVYFFLTGRFRETVIFVIASFIVFQVVRPRYGTVRKLIRKQEELVDKGHFRTE
;
A
#
# COMPACT_ATOMS: atom_id res chain seq x y z
N MET A 1 -1.59 33.36 7.41
CA MET A 1 -0.66 32.23 7.58
C MET A 1 -0.05 31.93 6.22
N THR A 2 1.04 32.60 5.89
CA THR A 2 1.85 32.32 4.70
C THR A 2 2.61 31.03 4.97
N VAL A 3 2.22 29.96 4.26
CA VAL A 3 3.03 28.73 4.21
C VAL A 3 4.31 29.13 3.49
N ASP A 4 5.40 29.23 4.25
CA ASP A 4 6.72 29.49 3.70
C ASP A 4 7.14 28.27 2.88
N PHE A 5 7.05 28.41 1.55
CA PHE A 5 7.50 27.42 0.57
C PHE A 5 9.01 27.54 0.30
N SER A 6 9.71 28.45 0.99
CA SER A 6 11.15 28.58 0.89
C SER A 6 11.82 27.78 2.02
N THR A 7 12.79 26.93 1.67
CA THR A 7 13.71 26.16 2.56
C THR A 7 13.28 24.80 3.12
N ASP A 8 12.51 23.96 2.41
CA ASP A 8 12.73 22.51 2.60
C ASP A 8 14.00 22.14 1.80
N LYS A 9 15.08 21.83 2.52
CA LYS A 9 16.39 21.40 2.00
C LYS A 9 16.33 20.18 1.05
N TYR A 10 15.17 19.54 0.96
CA TYR A 10 14.90 18.33 0.18
C TYR A 10 13.60 18.46 -0.62
N ASP A 11 13.58 17.95 -1.86
CA ASP A 11 12.40 17.98 -2.73
C ASP A 11 11.36 16.91 -2.31
N LEU A 12 10.59 17.20 -1.26
CA LEU A 12 9.53 16.33 -0.74
C LEU A 12 8.51 15.92 -1.81
N THR A 13 8.20 16.84 -2.72
CA THR A 13 7.20 16.64 -3.78
C THR A 13 7.64 15.49 -4.68
N ARG A 14 8.89 15.49 -5.12
CA ARG A 14 9.47 14.42 -5.95
C ARG A 14 9.50 13.08 -5.24
N ILE A 15 9.85 13.05 -3.95
CA ILE A 15 9.86 11.82 -3.13
C ILE A 15 8.46 11.21 -3.07
N ILE A 16 7.47 12.04 -2.72
CA ILE A 16 6.09 11.61 -2.52
C ILE A 16 5.47 11.20 -3.85
N ALA A 17 5.60 12.01 -4.90
CA ALA A 17 4.97 11.77 -6.19
C ALA A 17 5.28 10.37 -6.77
N LYS A 18 6.56 9.96 -6.77
CA LYS A 18 6.95 8.63 -7.29
C LYS A 18 6.28 7.47 -6.54
N LEU A 19 6.20 7.57 -5.21
CA LEU A 19 5.56 6.55 -4.38
C LEU A 19 4.04 6.54 -4.61
N LEU A 20 3.44 7.72 -4.75
CA LEU A 20 2.01 7.86 -5.00
C LEU A 20 1.59 7.30 -6.34
N TYR A 21 2.29 7.63 -7.42
CA TYR A 21 1.95 7.11 -8.75
C TYR A 21 2.02 5.58 -8.79
N TYR A 22 3.05 5.00 -8.19
CA TYR A 22 3.17 3.55 -8.08
C TYR A 22 2.03 2.95 -7.23
N GLY A 23 1.76 3.55 -6.07
CA GLY A 23 0.68 3.13 -5.18
C GLY A 23 -0.70 3.19 -5.83
N LEU A 24 -1.00 4.28 -6.55
CA LEU A 24 -2.24 4.47 -7.31
C LEU A 24 -2.39 3.42 -8.42
N GLY A 25 -1.33 3.15 -9.18
CA GLY A 25 -1.37 2.10 -10.21
C GLY A 25 -1.72 0.73 -9.63
N VAL A 26 -1.01 0.34 -8.56
CA VAL A 26 -1.12 -1.02 -7.99
C VAL A 26 -2.35 -1.22 -7.11
N ASN A 27 -2.78 -0.21 -6.34
CA ASN A 27 -3.87 -0.34 -5.36
C ASN A 27 -5.18 0.32 -5.80
N VAL A 28 -5.21 1.06 -6.91
CA VAL A 28 -6.43 1.70 -7.41
C VAL A 28 -6.72 1.28 -8.84
N ALA A 29 -5.82 1.57 -9.78
CA ALA A 29 -6.07 1.30 -11.19
C ALA A 29 -6.22 -0.20 -11.48
N LEU A 30 -5.29 -1.02 -10.98
CA LEU A 30 -5.34 -2.47 -11.19
C LEU A 30 -6.55 -3.13 -10.51
N PRO A 31 -6.83 -2.91 -9.21
CA PRO A 31 -8.06 -3.40 -8.58
C PRO A 31 -9.35 -2.92 -9.26
N GLY A 32 -9.39 -1.65 -9.70
CA GLY A 32 -10.51 -1.10 -10.44
C GLY A 32 -10.73 -1.81 -11.78
N ALA A 33 -9.67 -2.06 -12.54
CA ALA A 33 -9.74 -2.83 -13.78
C ALA A 33 -10.24 -4.26 -13.54
N LEU A 34 -9.75 -4.94 -12.50
CA LEU A 34 -10.23 -6.28 -12.12
C LEU A 34 -11.70 -6.26 -11.72
N LEU A 35 -12.14 -5.24 -10.98
CA LEU A 35 -13.54 -5.10 -10.61
C LEU A 35 -14.43 -4.89 -11.83
N LEU A 36 -13.98 -4.11 -12.83
CA LEU A 36 -14.69 -3.95 -14.10
C LEU A 36 -14.82 -5.27 -14.86
N ILE A 37 -13.78 -6.11 -14.85
CA ILE A 37 -13.83 -7.46 -15.42
C ILE A 37 -14.88 -8.30 -14.70
N CYS A 38 -14.87 -8.35 -13.36
CA CYS A 38 -15.88 -9.06 -12.59
C CYS A 38 -17.29 -8.54 -12.88
N TYR A 39 -17.47 -7.22 -12.99
CA TYR A 39 -18.74 -6.60 -13.32
C TYR A 39 -19.25 -7.00 -14.70
N PHE A 40 -18.37 -7.03 -15.71
CA PHE A 40 -18.71 -7.47 -17.06
C PHE A 40 -19.19 -8.92 -17.09
N PHE A 41 -18.52 -9.83 -16.36
CA PHE A 41 -18.96 -11.21 -16.24
C PHE A 41 -20.30 -11.31 -15.50
N ASN A 42 -20.48 -10.55 -14.42
CA ASN A 42 -21.73 -10.50 -13.67
C ASN A 42 -22.92 -10.02 -14.52
N GLN A 43 -22.68 -9.15 -15.52
CA GLN A 43 -23.72 -8.66 -16.43
C GLN A 43 -24.02 -9.61 -17.59
N LYS A 44 -23.02 -10.32 -18.12
CA LYS A 44 -23.18 -11.20 -19.28
C LYS A 44 -23.69 -12.60 -18.96
N GLY A 45 -23.71 -13.00 -17.69
CA GLY A 45 -24.25 -14.28 -17.27
C GLY A 45 -24.14 -14.48 -15.76
N ASN A 46 -24.90 -15.44 -15.25
CA ASN A 46 -24.81 -15.81 -13.84
C ASN A 46 -23.53 -16.64 -13.64
N VAL A 47 -22.52 -16.08 -12.98
CA VAL A 47 -21.35 -16.87 -12.58
C VAL A 47 -21.82 -17.89 -11.55
N ALA A 48 -21.70 -19.17 -11.88
CA ALA A 48 -22.20 -20.23 -11.03
C ALA A 48 -21.45 -20.28 -9.69
N ASN A 49 -22.19 -20.48 -8.60
CA ASN A 49 -21.59 -20.68 -7.29
C ASN A 49 -21.05 -22.10 -7.18
N ILE A 50 -19.75 -22.27 -7.41
CA ILE A 50 -19.04 -23.55 -7.36
C ILE A 50 -18.98 -24.08 -5.92
N VAL A 51 -18.92 -23.18 -4.94
CA VAL A 51 -18.74 -23.53 -3.52
C VAL A 51 -20.07 -23.79 -2.79
N GLY A 52 -21.21 -23.52 -3.43
CA GLY A 52 -22.54 -23.76 -2.87
C GLY A 52 -22.76 -23.05 -1.53
N THR A 53 -23.14 -23.82 -0.50
CA THR A 53 -23.45 -23.32 0.85
C THR A 53 -22.25 -22.76 1.59
N TRP A 54 -21.03 -23.15 1.21
CA TRP A 54 -19.78 -22.67 1.82
C TRP A 54 -19.39 -21.25 1.41
N ALA A 55 -20.12 -20.60 0.49
CA ALA A 55 -19.83 -19.24 0.05
C ALA A 55 -19.81 -18.23 1.21
N ASN A 56 -20.69 -18.38 2.21
CA ASN A 56 -20.73 -17.50 3.39
C ASN A 56 -19.51 -17.73 4.31
N PRO A 57 -19.21 -18.94 4.80
CA PRO A 57 -17.98 -19.19 5.56
C PRO A 57 -16.71 -18.76 4.82
N LEU A 58 -16.63 -19.02 3.51
CA LEU A 58 -15.48 -18.67 2.68
C LEU A 58 -15.24 -17.15 2.65
N PHE A 59 -16.30 -16.35 2.64
CA PHE A 59 -16.19 -14.90 2.73
C PHE A 59 -15.48 -14.47 4.02
N TYR A 60 -15.89 -15.00 5.17
CA TYR A 60 -15.26 -14.67 6.46
C TYR A 60 -13.81 -15.15 6.55
N ILE A 61 -13.50 -16.32 5.97
CA ILE A 61 -12.12 -16.80 5.85
C ILE A 61 -11.28 -15.79 5.04
N PHE A 62 -11.81 -15.30 3.92
CA PHE A 62 -11.12 -14.31 3.08
C PHE A 62 -10.99 -12.96 3.80
N CYS A 63 -11.98 -12.54 4.58
CA CYS A 63 -11.86 -11.36 5.45
C CYS A 63 -10.72 -11.54 6.47
N GLY A 64 -10.65 -12.69 7.14
CA GLY A 64 -9.56 -13.01 8.07
C GLY A 64 -8.18 -12.98 7.40
N LEU A 65 -8.06 -13.59 6.21
CA LEU A 65 -6.84 -13.53 5.40
C LEU A 65 -6.48 -12.09 5.02
N GLY A 66 -7.46 -11.28 4.62
CA GLY A 66 -7.26 -9.86 4.33
C GLY A 66 -6.67 -9.10 5.52
N LEU A 67 -7.19 -9.30 6.72
CA LEU A 67 -6.66 -8.69 7.95
C LEU A 67 -5.21 -9.13 8.23
N ILE A 68 -4.91 -10.42 8.06
CA ILE A 68 -3.54 -10.95 8.20
C ILE A 68 -2.61 -10.29 7.18
N MET A 69 -3.04 -10.10 5.93
CA MET A 69 -2.26 -9.43 4.90
C MET A 69 -1.99 -7.97 5.23
N VAL A 70 -2.95 -7.25 5.81
CA VAL A 70 -2.75 -5.88 6.31
C VAL A 70 -1.66 -5.86 7.38
N ALA A 71 -1.75 -6.72 8.40
CA ALA A 71 -0.74 -6.80 9.45
C ALA A 71 0.64 -7.17 8.88
N ALA A 72 0.70 -8.13 7.97
CA ALA A 72 1.92 -8.57 7.30
C ALA A 72 2.53 -7.51 6.37
N ALA A 73 1.74 -6.54 5.90
CA ALA A 73 2.21 -5.39 5.14
C ALA A 73 2.76 -4.29 6.07
N LEU A 74 2.04 -4.00 7.15
CA LEU A 74 2.34 -2.87 8.05
C LEU A 74 3.48 -3.13 9.02
N LEU A 75 3.49 -4.27 9.71
CA LEU A 75 4.46 -4.52 10.78
C LEU A 75 5.92 -4.46 10.31
N PRO A 76 6.30 -5.10 9.18
CA PRO A 76 7.66 -5.00 8.67
C PRO A 76 8.01 -3.58 8.21
N ALA A 77 7.05 -2.86 7.62
CA ALA A 77 7.26 -1.49 7.15
C ALA A 77 7.54 -0.54 8.32
N ILE A 78 6.75 -0.63 9.40
CA ILE A 78 6.95 0.16 10.61
C ILE A 78 8.32 -0.12 11.23
N LYS A 79 8.74 -1.40 11.28
CA LYS A 79 10.06 -1.77 11.79
C LYS A 79 11.18 -1.17 10.95
N LYS A 80 11.11 -1.27 9.62
CA LYS A 80 12.12 -0.73 8.71
C LYS A 80 12.21 0.81 8.74
N LEU A 81 11.08 1.51 8.85
CA LEU A 81 11.07 2.99 8.95
C LEU A 81 11.75 3.53 10.22
N ARG A 82 11.96 2.70 11.24
CA ARG A 82 12.67 3.07 12.47
C ARG A 82 14.19 2.87 12.37
N GLN A 83 14.67 2.16 11.35
CA GLN A 83 16.10 1.90 11.12
C GLN A 83 16.75 3.07 10.36
N PRO A 84 18.07 3.26 10.47
CA PRO A 84 18.79 4.22 9.65
C PRO A 84 18.69 3.81 8.18
N LEU A 85 18.26 4.75 7.34
CA LEU A 85 18.10 4.55 5.90
C LEU A 85 19.26 5.13 5.08
N ILE A 86 20.05 6.00 5.70
CA ILE A 86 21.11 6.79 5.05
C ILE A 86 22.43 6.04 5.08
N LEU A 87 23.11 5.95 3.94
CA LEU A 87 24.46 5.39 3.83
C LEU A 87 25.50 6.48 4.06
N ARG A 88 25.33 7.65 3.43
CA ARG A 88 26.25 8.79 3.54
C ARG A 88 25.48 10.11 3.60
N ARG A 89 26.05 11.12 4.26
CA ARG A 89 25.45 12.48 4.33
C ARG A 89 25.23 13.09 2.95
N GLU A 90 26.16 12.84 2.04
CA GLU A 90 26.14 13.39 0.67
C GLU A 90 24.99 12.79 -0.18
N THR A 91 24.60 11.54 0.07
CA THR A 91 23.56 10.81 -0.66
C THR A 91 22.20 10.82 0.03
N PHE A 92 22.02 11.68 1.06
CA PHE A 92 20.87 11.64 1.96
C PHE A 92 19.51 11.60 1.24
N GLU A 93 19.27 12.50 0.28
CA GLU A 93 17.99 12.55 -0.43
C GLU A 93 17.74 11.27 -1.26
N GLN A 94 18.78 10.78 -1.94
CA GLN A 94 18.69 9.58 -2.78
C GLN A 94 18.47 8.33 -1.92
N ASP A 95 19.11 8.24 -0.77
CA ASP A 95 18.97 7.14 0.18
C ASP A 95 17.58 7.11 0.81
N ILE A 96 17.01 8.28 1.15
CA ILE A 96 15.63 8.37 1.62
C ILE A 96 14.64 7.93 0.55
N ILE A 97 14.80 8.40 -0.70
CA ILE A 97 13.91 8.01 -1.80
C ILE A 97 13.97 6.49 -2.00
N SER A 98 15.18 5.94 -2.05
CA SER A 98 15.40 4.52 -2.30
C SER A 98 14.89 3.67 -1.15
N GLY A 99 15.21 4.02 0.10
CA GLY A 99 14.74 3.33 1.30
C GLY A 99 13.22 3.39 1.45
N LEU A 100 12.59 4.55 1.23
CA LEU A 100 11.14 4.67 1.23
C LEU A 100 10.49 3.79 0.15
N ARG A 101 11.09 3.72 -1.04
CA ARG A 101 10.60 2.87 -2.14
C ARG A 101 10.75 1.38 -1.82
N GLU A 102 11.86 0.97 -1.24
CA GLU A 102 12.11 -0.40 -0.79
C GLU A 102 11.10 -0.86 0.28
N ILE A 103 10.66 0.06 1.13
CA ILE A 103 9.66 -0.21 2.16
C ILE A 103 8.24 -0.18 1.58
N ALA A 104 7.91 0.83 0.80
CA ALA A 104 6.56 1.05 0.31
C ALA A 104 6.14 0.05 -0.77
N ARG A 105 7.05 -0.37 -1.65
CA ARG A 105 6.76 -1.30 -2.75
C ARG A 105 6.17 -2.64 -2.26
N PRO A 106 6.82 -3.41 -1.36
CA PRO A 106 6.25 -4.66 -0.87
C PRO A 106 4.98 -4.45 -0.05
N MET A 107 4.86 -3.32 0.65
CA MET A 107 3.65 -2.97 1.39
C MET A 107 2.46 -2.77 0.44
N PHE A 108 2.63 -1.98 -0.62
CA PHE A 108 1.61 -1.76 -1.64
C PHE A 108 1.24 -3.01 -2.41
N GLN A 109 2.21 -3.89 -2.70
CA GLN A 109 1.94 -5.17 -3.35
C GLN A 109 1.08 -6.09 -2.48
N LYS A 110 1.38 -6.18 -1.17
CA LYS A 110 0.58 -6.95 -0.21
C LYS A 110 -0.84 -6.41 -0.06
N ILE A 111 -1.00 -5.09 -0.01
CA ILE A 111 -2.33 -4.45 0.08
C ILE A 111 -3.15 -4.71 -1.18
N ALA A 112 -2.54 -4.64 -2.37
CA ALA A 112 -3.19 -5.00 -3.62
C ALA A 112 -3.58 -6.49 -3.66
N GLY A 113 -2.83 -7.37 -2.98
CA GLY A 113 -3.20 -8.76 -2.79
C GLY A 113 -4.55 -8.95 -2.09
N ILE A 114 -4.95 -8.04 -1.20
CA ILE A 114 -6.30 -8.04 -0.59
C ILE A 114 -7.37 -7.84 -1.66
N ALA A 115 -7.14 -6.94 -2.61
CA ALA A 115 -8.07 -6.72 -3.71
C ALA A 115 -8.18 -7.96 -4.60
N LEU A 116 -7.10 -8.73 -4.78
CA LEU A 116 -7.12 -9.99 -5.56
C LEU A 116 -8.00 -11.07 -4.92
N LEU A 117 -8.16 -11.08 -3.60
CA LEU A 117 -9.10 -11.99 -2.93
C LEU A 117 -10.54 -11.77 -3.41
N GLY A 118 -10.89 -10.54 -3.80
CA GLY A 118 -12.21 -10.19 -4.33
C GLY A 118 -12.56 -10.94 -5.62
N PRO A 119 -11.79 -10.78 -6.72
CA PRO A 119 -12.00 -11.54 -7.95
C PRO A 119 -11.92 -13.05 -7.76
N VAL A 120 -11.00 -13.55 -6.93
CA VAL A 120 -10.95 -14.99 -6.61
C VAL A 120 -12.26 -15.44 -5.96
N TYR A 121 -12.77 -14.69 -4.99
CA TYR A 121 -14.06 -14.96 -4.36
C TYR A 121 -15.22 -14.89 -5.37
N PHE A 122 -15.21 -13.90 -6.27
CA PHE A 122 -16.21 -13.74 -7.32
C PHE A 122 -16.29 -14.96 -8.23
N PHE A 123 -15.16 -15.42 -8.76
CA PHE A 123 -15.15 -16.55 -9.69
C PHE A 123 -15.49 -17.88 -9.00
N LEU A 124 -15.32 -17.98 -7.69
CA LEU A 124 -15.73 -19.15 -6.91
C LEU A 124 -17.23 -19.15 -6.58
N THR A 125 -17.80 -17.99 -6.27
CA THR A 125 -19.14 -17.90 -5.65
C THR A 125 -20.20 -17.19 -6.50
N GLY A 126 -19.79 -16.45 -7.53
CA GLY A 126 -20.64 -15.57 -8.34
C GLY A 126 -21.10 -14.29 -7.65
N ARG A 127 -20.59 -14.00 -6.45
CA ARG A 127 -21.11 -12.92 -5.61
C ARG A 127 -20.33 -11.62 -5.76
N PHE A 128 -20.87 -10.72 -6.56
CA PHE A 128 -20.20 -9.45 -6.89
C PHE A 128 -20.10 -8.46 -5.73
N ARG A 129 -21.12 -8.36 -4.86
CA ARG A 129 -21.17 -7.36 -3.78
C ARG A 129 -20.02 -7.55 -2.79
N GLU A 130 -19.74 -8.79 -2.41
CA GLU A 130 -18.64 -9.17 -1.54
C GLU A 130 -17.28 -8.87 -2.17
N THR A 131 -17.13 -9.06 -3.48
CA THR A 131 -15.91 -8.69 -4.23
C THR A 131 -15.64 -7.19 -4.18
N VAL A 132 -16.68 -6.36 -4.30
CA VAL A 132 -16.56 -4.90 -4.15
C VAL A 132 -15.99 -4.56 -2.76
N ILE A 133 -16.41 -5.27 -1.70
CA ILE A 133 -15.91 -5.04 -0.33
C ILE A 133 -14.40 -5.23 -0.27
N PHE A 134 -13.83 -6.28 -0.87
CA PHE A 134 -12.38 -6.50 -0.86
C PHE A 134 -11.61 -5.39 -1.60
N VAL A 135 -12.14 -4.91 -2.73
CA VAL A 135 -11.53 -3.81 -3.48
C VAL A 135 -11.59 -2.50 -2.68
N ILE A 136 -12.73 -2.17 -2.08
CA ILE A 136 -12.89 -1.00 -1.24
C ILE A 136 -11.99 -1.08 0.01
N ALA A 137 -11.92 -2.24 0.65
CA ALA A 137 -11.06 -2.46 1.81
C ALA A 137 -9.57 -2.25 1.46
N SER A 138 -9.10 -2.82 0.35
CA SER A 138 -7.75 -2.57 -0.16
C SER A 138 -7.48 -1.08 -0.40
N PHE A 139 -8.45 -0.37 -1.00
CA PHE A 139 -8.37 1.08 -1.20
C PHE A 139 -8.29 1.86 0.12
N ILE A 140 -9.14 1.54 1.11
CA ILE A 140 -9.13 2.19 2.43
C ILE A 140 -7.77 1.99 3.09
N VAL A 141 -7.26 0.76 3.11
CA VAL A 141 -5.94 0.46 3.69
C VAL A 141 -4.86 1.24 2.96
N PHE A 142 -4.90 1.32 1.63
CA PHE A 142 -3.98 2.14 0.85
C PHE A 142 -4.00 3.62 1.26
N GLN A 143 -5.18 4.21 1.48
CA GLN A 143 -5.32 5.61 1.90
C GLN A 143 -4.77 5.89 3.30
N VAL A 144 -4.76 4.88 4.17
CA VAL A 144 -4.14 4.95 5.50
C VAL A 144 -2.62 4.91 5.39
N VAL A 145 -2.07 4.03 4.54
CA VAL A 145 -0.61 3.83 4.44
C VAL A 145 0.10 4.80 3.48
N ARG A 146 -0.67 5.51 2.65
CA ARG A 146 -0.15 6.46 1.67
C ARG A 146 0.79 7.47 2.35
N PRO A 147 2.01 7.69 1.84
CA PRO A 147 2.91 8.69 2.40
C PRO A 147 2.30 10.10 2.25
N ARG A 148 2.18 10.80 3.36
CA ARG A 148 1.72 12.20 3.45
C ARG A 148 2.91 13.10 3.76
N TYR A 149 2.87 14.36 3.31
CA TYR A 149 3.92 15.35 3.55
C TYR A 149 4.38 15.39 5.01
N GLY A 150 3.44 15.48 5.96
CA GLY A 150 3.78 15.50 7.39
C GLY A 150 4.50 14.25 7.89
N THR A 151 4.17 13.07 7.36
CA THR A 151 4.83 11.81 7.74
C THR A 151 6.25 11.73 7.18
N VAL A 152 6.44 12.10 5.91
CA VAL A 152 7.76 12.09 5.26
C VAL A 152 8.67 13.13 5.91
N ARG A 153 8.16 14.33 6.22
CA ARG A 153 8.92 15.36 6.92
C ARG A 153 9.40 14.92 8.30
N LYS A 154 8.53 14.26 9.08
CA LYS A 154 8.90 13.67 10.38
C LYS A 154 9.95 12.57 10.23
N LEU A 155 9.86 11.76 9.17
CA LEU A 155 10.85 10.73 8.89
C LEU A 155 12.22 11.35 8.55
N ILE A 156 12.26 12.35 7.67
CA ILE A 156 13.49 13.05 7.30
C ILE A 156 14.18 13.62 8.53
N ARG A 157 13.47 14.39 9.36
CA ARG A 157 14.02 14.95 10.59
C ARG A 157 14.61 13.87 11.50
N LYS A 158 13.91 12.74 11.65
CA LYS A 158 14.39 11.62 12.45
C LYS A 158 15.66 10.99 11.85
N GLN A 159 15.77 10.92 10.52
CA GLN A 159 16.95 10.40 9.84
C GLN A 159 18.13 11.38 9.95
N GLU A 160 17.89 12.70 9.89
CA GLU A 160 18.90 13.71 10.18
C GLU A 160 19.45 13.55 11.61
N GLU A 161 18.56 13.41 12.61
CA GLU A 161 18.95 13.18 14.01
C GLU A 161 19.77 11.90 14.20
N LEU A 162 19.49 10.85 13.42
CA LEU A 162 20.27 9.59 13.46
C LEU A 162 21.67 9.78 12.84
N VAL A 163 21.74 10.50 11.72
CA VAL A 163 22.99 10.82 11.02
C VAL A 163 23.87 11.78 11.83
N ASP A 164 23.28 12.71 12.57
CA ASP A 164 23.98 13.58 13.52
C ASP A 164 24.58 12.82 14.70
N LYS A 165 23.95 11.70 15.09
CA LYS A 165 24.46 10.77 16.10
C LYS A 165 25.45 9.74 15.54
N GLY A 166 25.79 9.82 14.25
CA GLY A 166 26.70 8.88 13.58
C GLY A 166 26.09 7.51 13.27
N HIS A 167 24.76 7.36 13.37
CA HIS A 167 24.07 6.11 13.01
C HIS A 167 23.74 6.10 11.52
N PHE A 168 24.53 5.34 10.76
CA PHE A 168 24.30 5.08 9.34
C PHE A 168 23.78 3.66 9.13
N ARG A 169 23.16 3.43 7.96
CA ARG A 169 22.83 2.09 7.49
C ARG A 169 24.15 1.37 7.22
N THR A 170 24.40 0.27 7.92
CA THR A 170 25.47 -0.67 7.58
C THR A 170 25.04 -1.48 6.35
N GLU A 171 25.95 -1.61 5.38
CA GLU A 171 25.74 -2.39 4.14
C GLU A 171 25.41 -3.86 4.42
#